data_AF-A0A672MFK4-F1
#
_entry.id   AF-A0A672MFK4-F1
#
_cell.length_a   1.000
_cell.length_b   1.000
_cell.length_c   1.000
_cell.angle_alpha   90.00
_cell.angle_beta   90.00
_cell.angle_gamma   90.00
#
_symmetry.space_group_name_H-M   'P 1'
#
loop_
_entity.id
_entity.type
_entity.pdbx_description
1 polymer ?
#
loop_
_entity_poly.entity_id
_entity_poly.type
_entity_poly.pdbx_seq_one_letter_code
_entity_poly.pdbx_strand_id
1 'polypeptide(L)'
;MNIHDSKLKSVEQRASSFQSSPLSCPYKPRLSRPWQPSSVWRLFPRQNAAIAFTQHIKQDVHLFSLEKEGSDAGQRIFLVTSYSELWHYYSSR
;
A
#
# COMPACT_ATOMS: atom_id res chain seq x y z
N MET A 1 -24.48 37.90 0.96
CA MET A 1 -24.25 36.50 0.55
C MET A 1 -24.31 35.67 1.82
N ASN A 2 -25.33 34.81 1.97
CA ASN A 2 -25.60 34.12 3.24
C ASN A 2 -24.51 33.09 3.54
N ILE A 3 -23.98 33.12 4.76
CA ILE A 3 -22.88 32.25 5.23
C ILE A 3 -23.27 30.76 5.15
N HIS A 4 -24.57 30.46 5.17
CA HIS A 4 -25.10 29.10 5.01
C HIS A 4 -24.93 28.57 3.57
N ASP A 5 -25.16 29.41 2.55
CA ASP A 5 -25.02 29.01 1.15
C ASP A 5 -23.57 28.71 0.78
N SER A 6 -22.61 29.47 1.31
CA SER A 6 -21.19 29.24 1.06
C SER A 6 -20.69 27.96 1.74
N LYS A 7 -21.18 27.65 2.95
CA LYS A 7 -20.86 26.39 3.64
C LYS A 7 -21.45 25.18 2.91
N LEU A 8 -22.69 25.27 2.44
CA LEU A 8 -23.33 24.18 1.69
C LEU A 8 -22.57 23.87 0.40
N LYS A 9 -22.25 24.89 -0.39
CA LYS A 9 -21.45 24.75 -1.62
C LYS A 9 -20.07 24.14 -1.36
N SER A 10 -19.42 24.51 -0.25
CA SER A 10 -18.12 23.94 0.12
C SER A 10 -18.22 22.45 0.45
N VAL A 11 -19.28 22.02 1.13
CA VAL A 11 -19.54 20.60 1.44
C VAL A 11 -19.82 19.81 0.17
N GLU A 12 -20.68 20.33 -0.72
CA GLU A 12 -21.01 19.69 -2.00
C GLU A 12 -19.77 19.53 -2.89
N GLN A 13 -18.95 20.58 -3.02
CA GLN A 13 -17.72 20.53 -3.79
C GLN A 13 -16.73 19.48 -3.24
N ARG A 14 -16.65 19.34 -1.90
CA ARG A 14 -15.80 18.34 -1.27
C ARG A 14 -16.32 16.92 -1.51
N ALA A 15 -17.64 16.71 -1.41
CA ALA A 15 -18.28 15.44 -1.71
C ALA A 15 -18.03 15.01 -3.16
N SER A 16 -18.21 15.92 -4.12
CA SER A 16 -17.91 15.67 -5.54
C SER A 16 -16.43 15.33 -5.76
N SER A 17 -15.51 16.01 -5.06
CA SER A 17 -14.08 15.71 -5.11
C SER A 17 -13.74 14.31 -4.58
N PHE A 18 -14.40 13.86 -3.51
CA PHE A 18 -14.20 12.50 -2.97
C PHE A 18 -14.84 11.42 -3.84
N GLN A 19 -15.92 11.73 -4.56
CA GLN A 19 -16.52 10.80 -5.51
C GLN A 19 -15.66 10.66 -6.78
N SER A 20 -15.08 11.77 -7.27
CA SER A 20 -14.23 11.75 -8.47
C SER A 20 -12.82 11.22 -8.19
N SER A 21 -12.32 11.40 -6.96
CA SER A 21 -11.05 10.84 -6.50
C SER A 21 -11.25 10.23 -5.09
N PRO A 22 -11.79 9.00 -5.01
CA PRO A 22 -11.94 8.32 -3.73
C PRO A 22 -10.58 8.20 -3.06
N LEU A 23 -10.54 8.54 -1.76
CA LEU A 23 -9.35 8.33 -0.94
C LEU A 23 -8.91 6.88 -1.11
N SER A 24 -7.69 6.69 -1.61
CA SER A 24 -7.22 5.35 -1.97
C SER A 24 -7.09 4.49 -0.71
N CYS A 25 -7.52 3.24 -0.88
CA CYS A 25 -7.50 2.14 0.09
C CYS A 25 -8.29 2.41 1.39
N PRO A 26 -9.36 1.63 1.67
CA PRO A 26 -9.92 1.54 3.02
C PRO A 26 -8.80 1.26 4.02
N TYR A 27 -8.84 1.93 5.18
CA TYR A 27 -7.88 1.64 6.24
C TYR A 27 -7.90 0.13 6.56
N LYS A 28 -6.77 -0.54 6.33
CA LYS A 28 -6.57 -1.94 6.69
C LYS A 28 -5.66 -2.01 7.92
N PRO A 29 -6.15 -2.50 9.08
CA PRO A 29 -5.34 -2.67 10.27
C PRO A 29 -4.10 -3.53 9.96
N ARG A 30 -2.97 -3.19 10.59
CA ARG A 30 -1.74 -3.98 10.51
C ARG A 30 -1.93 -5.32 11.22
N LEU A 31 -1.32 -6.39 10.73
CA LEU A 31 -1.34 -7.68 11.44
C LEU A 31 -0.48 -7.65 12.72
N SER A 32 0.58 -6.84 12.75
CA SER A 32 1.43 -6.70 13.92
C SER A 32 0.68 -6.07 15.10
N ARG A 33 0.77 -6.69 16.27
CA ARG A 33 0.32 -6.07 17.53
C ARG A 33 1.26 -4.92 17.96
N PRO A 34 0.82 -3.98 18.80
CA PRO A 34 1.63 -2.81 19.20
C PRO A 34 2.99 -3.15 19.84
N TRP A 35 3.11 -4.31 20.49
CA TRP A 35 4.35 -4.79 21.12
C TRP A 35 5.20 -5.69 20.23
N GLN A 36 4.71 -6.05 19.05
CA GLN A 36 5.46 -6.84 18.08
C GLN A 36 6.28 -5.91 17.17
N PRO A 37 7.38 -6.39 16.58
CA PRO A 37 8.08 -5.64 15.57
C PRO A 37 7.13 -5.28 14.41
N SER A 38 7.40 -4.14 13.79
CA SER A 38 6.65 -3.71 12.62
C SER A 38 6.75 -4.72 11.49
N SER A 39 5.62 -5.00 10.86
CA SER A 39 5.54 -5.81 9.63
C SER A 39 6.47 -5.27 8.55
N VAL A 40 7.16 -6.19 7.85
CA VAL A 40 8.02 -5.87 6.71
C VAL A 40 7.15 -5.78 5.47
N TRP A 41 7.11 -4.59 4.86
CA TRP A 41 6.49 -4.36 3.55
C TRP A 41 7.38 -3.39 2.77
N ARG A 42 8.42 -3.91 2.12
CA ARG A 42 9.46 -3.08 1.50
C ARG A 42 9.61 -3.37 0.02
N LEU A 43 9.57 -2.31 -0.79
CA LEU A 43 9.73 -2.38 -2.24
C LEU A 43 11.15 -2.02 -2.66
N PHE A 44 11.64 -2.69 -3.70
CA PHE A 44 12.96 -2.48 -4.28
C PHE A 44 12.86 -2.48 -5.81
N PRO A 45 13.51 -1.54 -6.50
CA PRO A 45 13.56 -1.54 -7.96
C PRO A 45 14.49 -2.63 -8.52
N ARG A 46 15.48 -3.08 -7.72
CA ARG A 46 16.47 -4.08 -8.15
C ARG A 46 16.42 -5.32 -7.26
N GLN A 47 16.45 -6.49 -7.89
CA GLN A 47 16.35 -7.77 -7.19
C GLN A 47 17.50 -8.00 -6.21
N ASN A 48 18.73 -7.65 -6.61
CA ASN A 48 19.92 -7.84 -5.78
C ASN A 48 19.84 -7.07 -4.45
N ALA A 49 19.30 -5.85 -4.46
CA ALA A 49 19.10 -5.05 -3.26
C ALA A 49 18.06 -5.68 -2.32
N ALA A 50 17.01 -6.28 -2.90
CA ALA A 50 16.01 -7.00 -2.13
C ALA A 50 16.58 -8.27 -1.49
N ILE A 51 17.40 -9.04 -2.21
CA ILE A 51 18.10 -10.23 -1.70
C ILE A 51 19.09 -9.85 -0.60
N ALA A 52 19.90 -8.80 -0.80
CA ALA A 52 20.81 -8.34 0.24
C ALA A 52 20.04 -7.94 1.52
N PHE A 53 18.87 -7.31 1.35
CA PHE A 53 18.02 -6.98 2.48
C PHE A 53 17.48 -8.22 3.23
N THR A 54 17.03 -9.27 2.52
CA THR A 54 16.54 -10.50 3.17
C THR A 54 17.65 -11.22 3.94
N GLN A 55 18.90 -11.12 3.51
CA GLN A 55 20.04 -11.72 4.22
C GLN A 55 20.38 -11.03 5.55
N HIS A 56 20.03 -9.75 5.70
CA HIS A 56 20.35 -8.96 6.89
C HIS A 56 19.23 -8.92 7.94
N ILE A 57 18.06 -9.48 7.64
CA ILE A 57 16.90 -9.47 8.52
C ILE A 57 16.66 -10.85 9.13
N LYS A 58 16.29 -10.89 10.41
CA LYS A 58 15.99 -12.14 11.13
C LYS A 58 14.54 -12.61 10.98
N GLN A 59 13.69 -11.76 10.41
CA GLN A 59 12.26 -12.01 10.27
C GLN A 59 12.03 -12.97 9.11
N ASP A 60 11.04 -13.87 9.24
CA ASP A 60 10.66 -14.79 8.17
C ASP A 60 9.97 -14.02 7.03
N VAL A 61 10.73 -13.75 5.97
CA VAL A 61 10.31 -12.93 4.83
C VAL A 61 10.73 -13.59 3.52
N HIS A 62 9.97 -13.29 2.48
CA HIS A 62 10.17 -13.81 1.13
C HIS A 62 10.22 -12.65 0.13
N LEU A 63 10.83 -12.94 -1.02
CA LEU A 63 10.96 -12.03 -2.14
C LEU A 63 9.88 -12.33 -3.18
N PHE A 64 9.11 -11.32 -3.55
CA PHE A 64 8.08 -11.40 -4.58
C PHE A 64 8.41 -10.45 -5.74
N SER A 65 8.16 -10.91 -6.96
CA SER A 65 8.30 -10.11 -8.17
C SER A 65 6.92 -9.59 -8.58
N LEU A 66 6.73 -8.28 -8.57
CA LEU A 66 5.48 -7.64 -8.96
C LEU A 66 5.63 -7.03 -10.35
N GLU A 67 4.72 -7.39 -11.24
CA GLU A 67 4.60 -6.77 -12.56
C GLU A 67 3.57 -5.65 -12.48
N LYS A 68 3.91 -4.47 -13.02
CA LYS A 68 2.98 -3.35 -13.08
C LYS A 68 2.11 -3.50 -14.32
N GLU A 69 0.82 -3.61 -14.10
CA GLU A 69 -0.17 -3.60 -15.18
C GLU A 69 -0.04 -2.29 -15.99
N GLY A 70 0.13 -2.41 -17.31
CA GLY A 70 0.33 -1.26 -18.22
C GLY A 70 1.75 -0.69 -18.31
N SER A 71 2.77 -1.34 -17.72
CA SER A 71 4.19 -1.04 -17.94
C SER A 71 4.73 -1.77 -19.17
N ASP A 72 5.82 -1.26 -19.76
CA ASP A 72 6.59 -2.00 -20.76
C ASP A 72 6.92 -3.41 -20.24
N ALA A 73 6.70 -4.41 -21.11
CA ALA A 73 6.77 -5.81 -20.75
C ALA A 73 8.11 -6.15 -20.09
N GLY A 74 8.07 -6.78 -18.92
CA GLY A 74 9.24 -7.29 -18.22
C GLY A 74 9.82 -6.39 -17.12
N GLN A 75 9.34 -5.15 -16.96
CA GLN A 75 9.71 -4.34 -15.80
C GLN A 75 9.06 -4.90 -14.53
N ARG A 76 9.90 -5.17 -13.52
CA ARG A 76 9.47 -5.74 -12.23
C ARG A 76 9.91 -4.84 -11.09
N ILE A 77 9.05 -4.74 -10.07
CA ILE A 77 9.43 -4.24 -8.76
C ILE A 77 9.41 -5.40 -7.77
N PHE A 78 10.35 -5.41 -6.84
CA PHE A 78 10.52 -6.52 -5.92
C PHE A 78 10.00 -6.15 -4.54
N LEU A 79 9.08 -6.95 -4.01
CA LEU A 79 8.53 -6.78 -2.66
C LEU A 79 9.17 -7.79 -1.73
N VAL A 80 9.61 -7.34 -0.56
CA VAL A 80 10.00 -8.20 0.56
C VAL A 80 8.94 -8.09 1.65
N THR A 81 8.31 -9.21 1.98
CA THR A 81 7.29 -9.34 3.04
C THR A 81 7.10 -10.81 3.44
N SER A 82 6.31 -11.10 4.47
CA SER A 82 5.96 -12.49 4.82
C SER A 82 4.72 -12.97 4.04
N TYR A 83 4.49 -14.28 3.98
CA TYR A 83 3.30 -14.82 3.31
C TYR A 83 1.99 -14.32 3.93
N SER A 84 1.92 -14.28 5.27
CA SER A 84 0.73 -13.81 5.99
C SER A 84 0.40 -12.34 5.69
N GLU A 85 1.43 -11.49 5.66
CA GLU A 85 1.28 -10.08 5.30
C GLU A 85 0.82 -9.92 3.85
N LEU A 86 1.47 -10.62 2.91
CA LEU A 86 1.07 -10.59 1.51
C LEU A 86 -0.39 -11.00 1.35
N TRP A 87 -0.79 -12.13 1.93
CA TRP A 87 -2.15 -12.65 1.83
C TRP A 87 -3.16 -11.68 2.43
N HIS A 88 -2.90 -11.10 3.61
CA HIS A 88 -3.80 -10.12 4.24
C HIS A 88 -4.14 -8.95 3.33
N TYR A 89 -3.15 -8.42 2.59
CA TYR A 89 -3.39 -7.30 1.68
C TYR A 89 -3.94 -7.72 0.31
N TYR A 90 -3.66 -8.95 -0.15
CA TYR A 90 -4.03 -9.44 -1.47
C TYR A 90 -5.39 -10.18 -1.51
N SER A 91 -5.75 -10.89 -0.44
CA SER A 91 -6.97 -11.72 -0.37
C SER A 91 -8.26 -10.93 -0.14
N SER A 92 -8.15 -9.65 0.20
CA SER A 92 -9.27 -8.77 0.49
C SER A 92 -9.44 -7.71 -0.61
N ARG A 93 -9.32 -8.16 -1.86
CA ARG A 93 -9.76 -7.48 -3.07
C ARG A 93 -11.07 -8.10 -3.56
#